data_AF-A0AAD3CK23-F1
#
_entry.id   AF-A0AAD3CK23-F1
#
_cell.length_a   1.000
_cell.length_b   1.000
_cell.length_c   1.000
_cell.angle_alpha   90.00
_cell.angle_beta   90.00
_cell.angle_gamma   90.00
#
_symmetry.space_group_name_H-M   'P 1'
#
loop_
_entity.id
_entity.type
_entity.pdbx_description
1 polymer ?
#
loop_
_entity_poly.entity_id
_entity_poly.type
_entity_poly.pdbx_seq_one_letter_code
_entity_poly.pdbx_strand_id
1 'polypeptide(L)'
;MPTLSHTQLLGRDRLCNVVACLAEECPWTKTMQSHDMLNFLSSEVKELQEEIEGLAAEQKDNAIEDLLPTDDRKTAIISELGDLLFDVLMLEMMMRREYNFGINDAWNTAAKKVERRTPYMKEWGDGSIAKNAEEAEALWQEVKRKEKGGYYDSNEIVAEKGKGFFKTNQVMSSIVCFTKSNLKVIGSASLGFMLGTIFSNRCQK
;
A
#
# COMPACT_ATOMS: atom_id res chain seq x y z
N MET A 1 -18.43 -9.59 -15.76
CA MET A 1 -17.85 -10.41 -14.67
C MET A 1 -18.77 -10.23 -13.49
N PRO A 2 -19.35 -11.29 -12.90
CA PRO A 2 -20.12 -11.14 -11.66
C PRO A 2 -19.21 -10.57 -10.57
N THR A 3 -19.64 -9.50 -9.92
CA THR A 3 -18.98 -8.92 -8.75
C THR A 3 -19.12 -9.89 -7.58
N LEU A 4 -18.02 -10.25 -6.93
CA LEU A 4 -18.06 -11.08 -5.73
C LEU A 4 -18.77 -10.31 -4.61
N SER A 5 -19.67 -10.97 -3.90
CA SER A 5 -20.27 -10.45 -2.66
C SER A 5 -19.19 -10.31 -1.58
N HIS A 6 -19.32 -9.32 -0.69
CA HIS A 6 -18.36 -9.08 0.40
C HIS A 6 -18.04 -10.34 1.22
N THR A 7 -19.04 -11.20 1.44
CA THR A 7 -18.88 -12.45 2.21
C THR A 7 -18.07 -13.53 1.49
N GLN A 8 -17.81 -13.35 0.20
CA GLN A 8 -17.02 -14.27 -0.63
C GLN A 8 -15.54 -13.84 -0.73
N LEU A 9 -15.22 -12.62 -0.31
CA LEU A 9 -13.85 -12.13 -0.24
C LEU A 9 -13.17 -12.64 1.03
N LEU A 10 -11.85 -12.88 0.97
CA LEU A 10 -11.06 -13.33 2.11
C LEU A 10 -9.78 -12.49 2.26
N GLY A 11 -9.20 -12.51 3.45
CA GLY A 11 -7.92 -11.87 3.77
C GLY A 11 -7.87 -10.40 3.37
N ARG A 12 -6.76 -10.01 2.73
CA ARG A 12 -6.52 -8.63 2.26
C ARG A 12 -7.65 -8.07 1.41
N ASP A 13 -8.15 -8.84 0.45
CA ASP A 13 -9.16 -8.35 -0.49
C ASP A 13 -10.49 -8.05 0.20
N ARG A 14 -10.83 -8.83 1.24
CA ARG A 14 -12.00 -8.55 2.08
C ARG A 14 -11.82 -7.26 2.86
N LEU A 15 -10.68 -7.07 3.52
CA LEU A 15 -10.42 -5.87 4.33
C LEU A 15 -10.39 -4.61 3.46
N CYS A 16 -9.73 -4.64 2.30
CA CYS A 16 -9.75 -3.54 1.34
C CYS A 16 -11.18 -3.18 0.90
N ASN A 17 -12.05 -4.17 0.73
CA ASN A 17 -13.45 -3.92 0.41
C ASN A 17 -14.23 -3.31 1.59
N VAL A 18 -13.99 -3.75 2.84
CA VAL A 18 -14.57 -3.10 4.04
C VAL A 18 -14.19 -1.61 4.06
N VAL A 19 -12.91 -1.29 3.92
CA VAL A 19 -12.41 0.09 3.95
C VAL A 19 -13.04 0.92 2.83
N ALA A 20 -13.16 0.37 1.62
CA ALA A 20 -13.84 1.04 0.51
C ALA A 20 -15.32 1.33 0.82
N CYS A 21 -16.04 0.38 1.41
CA CYS A 21 -17.42 0.58 1.85
C CYS A 21 -17.54 1.66 2.93
N LEU A 22 -16.65 1.65 3.92
CA LEU A 22 -16.61 2.68 4.97
C LEU A 22 -16.35 4.07 4.36
N ALA A 23 -15.45 4.18 3.39
CA ALA A 23 -15.17 5.42 2.67
C ALA A 23 -16.43 6.03 2.04
N GLU A 24 -17.25 5.19 1.42
CA GLU A 24 -18.44 5.60 0.68
C GLU A 24 -19.62 5.90 1.61
N GLU A 25 -19.85 5.06 2.61
CA GLU A 25 -21.11 5.05 3.36
C GLU A 25 -20.98 5.61 4.78
N CYS A 26 -19.86 5.38 5.48
CA CYS A 26 -19.75 5.66 6.91
C CYS A 26 -19.63 7.17 7.21
N PRO A 27 -20.55 7.74 8.03
CA PRO A 27 -20.49 9.15 8.41
C PRO A 27 -19.21 9.54 9.17
N TRP A 28 -18.73 8.68 10.08
CA TRP A 28 -17.51 8.93 10.85
C TRP A 28 -16.28 8.98 9.94
N THR A 29 -16.15 8.03 9.01
CA THR A 29 -15.05 7.97 8.03
C THR A 29 -14.98 9.22 7.16
N LYS A 30 -16.14 9.84 6.84
CA LYS A 30 -16.19 11.09 6.07
C LYS A 30 -15.65 12.30 6.82
N THR A 31 -15.68 12.29 8.15
CA THR A 31 -15.19 13.40 9.00
C THR A 31 -13.74 13.26 9.43
N MET A 32 -13.19 12.04 9.40
CA MET A 32 -11.81 11.77 9.83
C MET A 32 -10.78 12.36 8.87
N GLN A 33 -9.65 12.84 9.40
CA GLN A 33 -8.49 13.27 8.62
C GLN A 33 -7.29 12.33 8.81
N SER A 34 -6.30 12.42 7.93
CA SER A 34 -5.08 11.59 8.03
C SER A 34 -4.33 11.80 9.35
N HIS A 35 -4.32 13.02 9.89
CA HIS A 35 -3.67 13.32 11.17
C HIS A 35 -4.35 12.61 12.36
N ASP A 36 -5.68 12.47 12.35
CA ASP A 36 -6.43 11.75 13.39
C ASP A 36 -6.05 10.26 13.36
N MET A 37 -5.95 9.71 12.15
CA MET A 37 -5.65 8.29 11.92
C MET A 37 -4.25 7.89 12.42
N LEU A 38 -3.29 8.83 12.47
CA LEU A 38 -1.97 8.56 13.05
C LEU A 38 -2.03 8.26 14.56
N ASN A 39 -3.02 8.82 15.28
CA ASN A 39 -3.18 8.54 16.70
C ASN A 39 -3.72 7.13 16.94
N PHE A 40 -4.72 6.71 16.15
CA PHE A 40 -5.27 5.35 16.19
C PHE A 40 -4.18 4.32 15.88
N LEU A 41 -3.46 4.52 14.77
CA LEU A 41 -2.34 3.65 14.40
C LEU A 41 -1.27 3.57 15.51
N SER A 42 -1.00 4.67 16.21
CA SER A 42 -0.08 4.65 17.36
C SER A 42 -0.64 3.91 18.58
N SER A 43 -1.96 3.81 18.75
CA SER A 43 -2.60 2.96 19.77
C SER A 43 -2.45 1.50 19.39
N GLU A 44 -2.82 1.13 18.16
CA GLU A 44 -2.77 -0.26 17.68
C GLU A 44 -1.35 -0.84 17.71
N VAL A 45 -0.33 -0.02 17.42
CA VAL A 45 1.08 -0.44 17.57
C VAL A 45 1.41 -0.77 19.03
N LYS A 46 0.88 -0.03 20.00
CA LYS A 46 1.12 -0.28 21.42
C LYS A 46 0.38 -1.52 21.90
N GLU A 47 -0.86 -1.71 21.50
CA GLU A 47 -1.67 -2.88 21.85
C GLU A 47 -1.01 -4.15 21.31
N LEU A 48 -0.57 -4.15 20.04
CA LEU A 48 0.23 -5.24 19.48
C LEU A 48 1.58 -5.43 20.20
N GLN A 49 2.25 -4.35 20.61
CA GLN A 49 3.50 -4.41 21.36
C GLN A 49 3.29 -5.06 22.74
N GLU A 50 2.24 -4.70 23.47
CA GLU A 50 1.88 -5.28 24.77
C GLU A 50 1.64 -6.79 24.64
N GLU A 51 0.96 -7.22 23.58
CA GLU A 51 0.71 -8.64 23.30
C GLU A 51 2.00 -9.44 23.04
N ILE A 52 2.94 -8.88 22.28
CA ILE A 52 4.24 -9.49 21.98
C ILE A 52 5.17 -9.49 23.21
N GLU A 53 5.22 -8.39 23.95
CA GLU A 53 6.04 -8.27 25.16
C GLU A 53 5.55 -9.18 26.28
N GLY A 54 4.22 -9.35 26.41
CA GLY A 54 3.62 -10.33 27.32
C GLY A 54 4.12 -11.75 27.05
N LEU A 55 4.18 -12.15 25.76
CA LEU A 55 4.73 -13.47 25.38
C LEU A 55 6.21 -13.61 25.74
N ALA A 56 7.01 -12.56 25.51
CA ALA A 56 8.44 -12.57 25.87
C ALA A 56 8.65 -12.66 27.39
N ALA A 57 7.80 -12.01 28.18
CA ALA A 57 7.82 -12.11 29.64
C ALA A 57 7.47 -13.53 30.11
N GLU A 58 6.43 -14.15 29.55
CA GLU A 58 6.06 -15.55 29.82
C GLU A 58 7.19 -16.54 29.46
N GLN A 59 7.85 -16.34 28.32
CA GLN A 59 9.02 -17.16 27.92
C GLN A 59 10.16 -17.07 28.93
N LYS A 60 10.44 -15.85 29.41
CA LYS A 60 11.50 -15.59 30.39
C LYS A 60 11.19 -16.22 31.75
N ASP A 61 9.97 -16.07 32.23
CA ASP A 61 9.55 -16.60 33.53
C ASP A 61 9.54 -18.14 33.53
N ASN A 62 9.23 -18.76 32.39
CA ASN A 62 9.24 -20.21 32.24
C ASN A 62 10.63 -20.79 31.89
N ALA A 63 11.63 -19.95 31.60
CA ALA A 63 12.94 -20.35 31.07
C ALA A 63 12.86 -21.23 29.80
N ILE A 64 11.85 -20.99 28.95
CA ILE A 64 11.64 -21.72 27.69
C ILE A 64 11.84 -20.73 26.55
N GLU A 65 12.96 -20.85 25.85
CA GLU A 65 13.35 -19.97 24.74
C GLU A 65 12.41 -20.07 23.52
N ASP A 66 11.70 -21.20 23.38
CA ASP A 66 10.82 -21.51 22.25
C ASP A 66 9.34 -21.74 22.68
N LEU A 67 8.86 -21.07 23.73
CA LEU A 67 7.45 -21.23 24.13
C LEU A 67 6.55 -20.72 23.00
N LEU A 68 5.81 -21.64 22.38
CA LEU A 68 4.76 -21.27 21.45
C LEU A 68 3.66 -20.52 22.21
N PRO A 69 3.12 -19.41 21.66
CA PRO A 69 2.03 -18.71 22.29
C PRO A 69 0.83 -19.65 22.50
N THR A 70 0.12 -19.46 23.61
CA THR A 70 -1.18 -20.11 23.81
C THR A 70 -2.14 -19.74 22.67
N ASP A 71 -3.15 -20.57 22.42
CA ASP A 71 -4.14 -20.27 21.37
C ASP A 71 -4.84 -18.92 21.62
N ASP A 72 -5.05 -18.55 22.89
CA ASP A 72 -5.62 -17.27 23.28
C ASP A 72 -4.68 -16.10 22.95
N ARG A 73 -3.39 -16.21 23.30
CA ARG A 73 -2.38 -15.17 22.98
C ARG A 73 -2.20 -15.01 21.49
N LYS A 74 -2.12 -16.13 20.76
CA LYS A 74 -2.03 -16.13 19.30
C LYS A 74 -3.25 -15.44 18.67
N THR A 75 -4.44 -15.69 19.21
CA THR A 75 -5.68 -15.06 18.75
C THR A 75 -5.66 -13.55 18.99
N ALA A 76 -5.21 -13.10 20.17
CA ALA A 76 -5.06 -11.69 20.48
C ALA A 76 -4.04 -10.99 19.56
N ILE A 77 -2.83 -11.55 19.38
CA ILE A 77 -1.83 -11.04 18.43
C ILE A 77 -2.39 -10.93 17.01
N ILE A 78 -3.18 -11.91 16.55
CA ILE A 78 -3.83 -11.86 15.23
C ILE A 78 -4.88 -10.75 15.17
N SER A 79 -5.61 -10.49 16.26
CA SER A 79 -6.59 -9.41 16.36
C SER A 79 -5.90 -8.05 16.23
N GLU A 80 -4.91 -7.77 17.07
CA GLU A 80 -4.21 -6.48 17.09
C GLU A 80 -3.46 -6.23 15.76
N LEU A 81 -2.88 -7.27 15.16
CA LEU A 81 -2.31 -7.16 13.82
C LEU A 81 -3.37 -6.83 12.76
N GLY A 82 -4.59 -7.38 12.91
CA GLY A 82 -5.73 -7.07 12.05
C GLY A 82 -6.16 -5.61 12.16
N ASP A 83 -6.22 -5.08 13.37
CA ASP A 83 -6.59 -3.68 13.65
C ASP A 83 -5.52 -2.71 13.13
N LEU A 84 -4.23 -3.03 13.31
CA LEU A 84 -3.13 -2.27 12.69
C LEU A 84 -3.23 -2.25 11.16
N LEU A 85 -3.55 -3.38 10.52
CA LEU A 85 -3.72 -3.46 9.06
C LEU A 85 -4.93 -2.65 8.59
N PHE A 86 -6.02 -2.65 9.36
CA PHE A 86 -7.19 -1.82 9.08
C PHE A 86 -6.83 -0.33 9.13
N ASP A 87 -6.15 0.12 10.18
CA ASP A 87 -5.75 1.51 10.38
C ASP A 87 -4.77 2.00 9.30
N VAL A 88 -3.83 1.16 8.87
CA VAL A 88 -2.94 1.47 7.75
C VAL A 88 -3.74 1.73 6.46
N LEU A 89 -4.75 0.90 6.16
CA LEU A 89 -5.59 1.08 4.96
C LEU A 89 -6.50 2.31 5.07
N MET A 90 -7.01 2.59 6.27
CA MET A 90 -7.77 3.82 6.54
C MET A 90 -6.89 5.06 6.35
N LEU A 91 -5.68 5.07 6.91
CA LEU A 91 -4.71 6.16 6.76
C LEU A 91 -4.36 6.38 5.30
N GLU A 92 -4.06 5.31 4.57
CA GLU A 92 -3.79 5.34 3.14
C GLU A 92 -4.91 6.08 2.39
N MET A 93 -6.15 5.65 2.62
CA MET A 93 -7.33 6.22 1.99
C MET A 93 -7.49 7.72 2.31
N MET A 94 -7.30 8.13 3.57
CA MET A 94 -7.36 9.54 3.97
C MET A 94 -6.26 10.36 3.28
N MET A 95 -5.03 9.87 3.27
CA MET A 95 -3.91 10.55 2.64
C MET A 95 -4.09 10.71 1.13
N ARG A 96 -4.64 9.71 0.43
CA ARG A 96 -4.97 9.83 -1.00
C ARG A 96 -6.00 10.93 -1.24
N ARG A 97 -7.03 11.00 -0.39
CA ARG A 97 -8.08 12.03 -0.47
C ARG A 97 -7.52 13.44 -0.22
N GLU A 98 -6.59 13.57 0.71
CA GLU A 98 -6.04 14.87 1.16
C GLU A 98 -4.90 15.39 0.29
N TYR A 99 -4.02 14.51 -0.20
CA TYR A 99 -2.78 14.89 -0.89
C TYR A 99 -2.76 14.53 -2.38
N ASN A 100 -3.80 13.86 -2.90
CA ASN A 100 -4.00 13.59 -4.32
C ASN A 100 -2.81 12.87 -4.99
N PHE A 101 -2.39 11.73 -4.41
CA PHE A 101 -1.42 10.80 -5.01
C PHE A 101 -2.07 9.44 -5.28
N GLY A 102 -1.49 8.68 -6.22
CA GLY A 102 -1.90 7.30 -6.47
C GLY A 102 -1.27 6.36 -5.46
N ILE A 103 -2.00 5.37 -4.95
CA ILE A 103 -1.44 4.46 -3.95
C ILE A 103 -0.16 3.78 -4.44
N ASN A 104 -0.11 3.40 -5.73
CA ASN A 104 1.07 2.78 -6.32
C ASN A 104 2.33 3.65 -6.19
N ASP A 105 2.21 4.97 -6.12
CA ASP A 105 3.34 5.88 -5.94
C ASP A 105 4.07 5.59 -4.62
N ALA A 106 3.31 5.39 -3.52
CA ALA A 106 3.87 5.08 -2.21
C ALA A 106 4.51 3.68 -2.17
N TRP A 107 3.83 2.67 -2.73
CA TRP A 107 4.33 1.30 -2.77
C TRP A 107 5.60 1.18 -3.61
N ASN A 108 5.60 1.76 -4.81
CA ASN A 108 6.77 1.76 -5.69
C ASN A 108 7.94 2.55 -5.07
N THR A 109 7.65 3.69 -4.42
CA THR A 109 8.68 4.48 -3.72
C THR A 109 9.30 3.69 -2.56
N ALA A 110 8.49 2.96 -1.80
CA ALA A 110 8.96 2.11 -0.72
C ALA A 110 9.80 0.93 -1.25
N ALA A 111 9.30 0.21 -2.26
CA ALA A 111 9.99 -0.92 -2.88
C ALA A 111 11.36 -0.52 -3.42
N LYS A 112 11.42 0.51 -4.29
CA LYS A 112 12.68 1.03 -4.83
C LYS A 112 13.67 1.46 -3.75
N LYS A 113 13.19 2.06 -2.66
CA LYS A 113 14.03 2.45 -1.51
C LYS A 113 14.63 1.22 -0.82
N VAL A 114 13.82 0.19 -0.59
CA VAL A 114 14.29 -1.07 0.03
C VAL A 114 15.27 -1.77 -0.90
N GLU A 115 14.97 -1.87 -2.19
CA GLU A 115 15.85 -2.48 -3.19
C GLU A 115 17.22 -1.80 -3.23
N ARG A 116 17.25 -0.48 -3.34
CA ARG A 116 18.51 0.30 -3.33
C ARG A 116 19.32 0.12 -2.04
N ARG A 117 18.66 0.03 -0.88
CA ARG A 117 19.33 -0.11 0.43
C ARG A 117 19.68 -1.55 0.78
N THR A 118 19.26 -2.51 -0.04
CA THR A 118 19.60 -3.93 0.10
C THR A 118 20.32 -4.45 -1.15
N PRO A 119 21.45 -3.82 -1.55
CA PRO A 119 22.17 -4.21 -2.76
C PRO A 119 22.77 -5.63 -2.67
N TYR A 120 22.77 -6.22 -1.46
CA TYR A 120 23.23 -7.57 -1.18
C TYR A 120 22.17 -8.66 -1.44
N MET A 121 20.95 -8.29 -1.82
CA MET A 121 19.89 -9.26 -2.11
C MET A 121 20.09 -9.90 -3.49
N LYS A 122 19.85 -11.21 -3.56
CA LYS A 122 20.13 -12.01 -4.75
C LYS A 122 19.33 -11.58 -6.00
N GLU A 123 18.06 -11.19 -5.81
CA GLU A 123 17.12 -10.98 -6.92
C GLU A 123 17.26 -9.61 -7.61
N TRP A 124 17.69 -8.57 -6.88
CA TRP A 124 17.79 -7.19 -7.40
C TRP A 124 19.13 -6.50 -7.10
N GLY A 125 20.03 -7.17 -6.37
CA GLY A 125 21.29 -6.61 -5.91
C GLY A 125 22.29 -6.33 -7.03
N ASP A 126 23.32 -5.53 -6.70
CA ASP A 126 24.38 -5.12 -7.64
C ASP A 126 25.65 -5.99 -7.55
N GLY A 127 25.58 -7.10 -6.82
CA GLY A 127 26.70 -7.99 -6.53
C GLY A 127 27.39 -7.71 -5.19
N SER A 128 26.93 -6.72 -4.43
CA SER A 128 27.29 -6.58 -3.01
C SER A 128 26.97 -7.84 -2.22
N ILE A 129 27.70 -8.09 -1.12
CA ILE A 129 27.52 -9.28 -0.28
C ILE A 129 27.47 -8.84 1.18
N ALA A 130 26.49 -9.36 1.92
CA ALA A 130 26.45 -9.32 3.37
C ALA A 130 26.40 -10.76 3.90
N LYS A 131 27.33 -11.12 4.77
CA LYS A 131 27.44 -12.49 5.31
C LYS A 131 26.68 -12.69 6.62
N ASN A 132 26.35 -11.61 7.31
CA ASN A 132 25.66 -11.60 8.59
C ASN A 132 24.80 -10.31 8.71
N ALA A 133 24.04 -10.22 9.79
CA ALA A 133 23.14 -9.11 10.04
C ALA A 133 23.90 -7.78 10.22
N GLU A 134 25.07 -7.82 10.84
CA GLU A 134 25.90 -6.64 11.09
C GLU A 134 26.42 -6.03 9.78
N GLU A 135 26.89 -6.86 8.85
CA GLU A 135 27.32 -6.44 7.51
C GLU A 135 26.13 -5.89 6.70
N ALA A 136 24.96 -6.54 6.79
CA ALA A 136 23.74 -6.10 6.10
C ALA A 136 23.27 -4.71 6.59
N GLU A 137 23.30 -4.49 7.92
CA GLU A 137 22.96 -3.22 8.55
C GLU A 137 24.00 -2.13 8.19
N ALA A 138 25.29 -2.46 8.20
CA ALA A 138 26.34 -1.52 7.80
C ALA A 138 26.17 -1.03 6.36
N LEU A 139 25.84 -1.94 5.43
CA LEU A 139 25.55 -1.59 4.04
C LEU A 139 24.30 -0.71 3.92
N TRP A 140 23.23 -1.06 4.64
CA TRP A 140 22.00 -0.27 4.66
C TRP A 140 22.26 1.17 5.13
N GLN A 141 23.00 1.35 6.23
CA GLN A 141 23.35 2.67 6.76
C GLN A 141 24.26 3.45 5.82
N GLU A 142 25.22 2.79 5.15
CA GLU A 142 26.08 3.44 4.16
C GLU A 142 25.29 3.96 2.96
N VAL A 143 24.38 3.16 2.39
CA VAL A 143 23.50 3.62 1.31
C VAL A 143 22.62 4.77 1.79
N LYS A 144 21.99 4.65 2.96
CA LYS A 144 21.16 5.71 3.56
C LYS A 144 21.93 7.02 3.77
N ARG A 145 23.22 6.95 4.13
CA ARG A 145 24.09 8.12 4.28
C ARG A 145 24.38 8.79 2.95
N LYS A 146 24.59 8.03 1.87
CA LYS A 146 24.76 8.55 0.50
C LYS A 146 23.49 9.24 -0.01
N GLU A 147 22.32 8.70 0.30
CA GLU A 147 21.02 9.29 -0.09
C GLU A 147 20.75 10.64 0.57
N LYS A 148 21.18 10.86 1.83
CA LYS A 148 20.96 12.13 2.56
C LYS A 148 21.63 13.37 1.93
N GLY A 149 22.51 13.18 0.95
CA GLY A 149 23.10 14.27 0.15
C GLY A 149 22.28 14.69 -1.07
N GLY A 150 21.20 13.97 -1.40
CA GLY A 150 20.31 14.25 -2.52
C GLY A 150 18.90 14.60 -2.04
N TYR A 151 18.45 15.79 -2.40
CA TYR A 151 17.04 16.19 -2.40
C TYR A 151 16.16 15.05 -2.96
N TYR A 152 14.98 14.80 -2.38
CA TYR A 152 14.00 13.83 -2.90
C TYR A 152 13.87 14.04 -4.42
N ASP A 153 14.30 13.07 -5.23
CA ASP A 153 14.25 13.23 -6.69
C ASP A 153 12.79 13.22 -7.14
N SER A 154 12.23 14.42 -7.22
CA SER A 154 10.87 14.68 -7.70
C SER A 154 10.61 14.14 -9.12
N ASN A 155 11.65 13.82 -9.90
CA ASN A 155 11.49 13.20 -11.22
C ASN A 155 11.11 11.71 -11.14
N GLU A 156 11.46 11.02 -10.05
CA GLU A 156 11.14 9.59 -9.88
C GLU A 156 9.63 9.36 -9.61
N ILE A 157 8.94 10.36 -9.03
CA ILE A 157 7.49 10.33 -8.72
C ILE A 157 6.63 10.65 -9.96
N VAL A 158 7.19 11.30 -10.99
CA VAL A 158 6.42 11.81 -12.14
C VAL A 158 6.39 10.85 -13.35
N ALA A 159 7.26 9.83 -13.37
CA ALA A 159 7.49 9.01 -14.56
C ALA A 159 6.29 8.13 -15.01
N GLU A 160 5.22 7.98 -14.23
CA GLU A 160 4.01 7.24 -14.63
C GLU A 160 2.79 8.12 -14.97
N LYS A 161 2.92 9.45 -15.09
CA LYS A 161 1.83 10.33 -15.59
C LYS A 161 1.65 10.27 -17.12
N GLY A 162 1.70 9.08 -17.70
CA GLY A 162 1.68 8.85 -19.14
C GLY A 162 0.75 7.72 -19.56
N LYS A 163 -0.53 7.76 -19.16
CA LYS A 163 -1.71 7.14 -19.82
C LYS A 163 -2.95 7.26 -18.91
N GLY A 164 -3.49 8.46 -18.79
CA GLY A 164 -4.72 8.71 -18.01
C GLY A 164 -5.39 9.98 -18.47
N PHE A 165 -6.32 9.82 -19.41
CA PHE A 165 -7.09 10.88 -20.05
C PHE A 165 -7.85 11.73 -19.02
N PHE A 166 -7.38 12.95 -18.77
CA PHE A 166 -8.17 14.01 -18.14
C PHE A 166 -9.13 14.61 -19.16
N LYS A 167 -10.42 14.61 -18.86
CA LYS A 167 -11.30 15.70 -19.27
C LYS A 167 -12.24 16.06 -18.12
N THR A 168 -11.92 17.18 -17.50
CA THR A 168 -12.75 17.94 -16.57
C THR A 168 -14.00 18.46 -17.30
N ASN A 169 -15.06 18.62 -16.51
CA ASN A 169 -16.31 19.26 -16.89
C ASN A 169 -16.05 20.58 -17.62
N GLN A 170 -16.41 20.63 -18.90
CA GLN A 170 -16.71 21.88 -19.59
C GLN A 170 -18.12 21.75 -20.14
N VAL A 171 -19.03 22.49 -19.51
CA VAL A 171 -20.35 22.82 -20.02
C VAL A 171 -20.14 23.51 -21.38
N MET A 172 -20.68 22.96 -22.47
CA MET A 172 -21.04 23.78 -23.62
C MET A 172 -22.22 23.17 -24.38
N SER A 173 -23.30 23.96 -24.39
CA SER A 173 -24.34 23.95 -25.39
C SER A 173 -23.74 24.07 -26.79
N SER A 174 -24.26 23.25 -27.70
CA SER A 174 -24.55 23.53 -29.11
C SER A 174 -23.44 24.06 -30.05
N ILE A 175 -23.34 23.37 -31.20
CA ILE A 175 -23.21 23.91 -32.58
C ILE A 175 -21.81 23.90 -33.27
N VAL A 176 -21.80 23.23 -34.44
CA VAL A 176 -20.90 23.19 -35.63
C VAL A 176 -19.66 22.26 -35.68
N CYS A 177 -19.90 21.08 -36.27
CA CYS A 177 -19.29 20.50 -37.50
C CYS A 177 -18.01 21.13 -38.10
N PHE A 178 -16.93 20.35 -38.22
CA PHE A 178 -16.03 20.47 -39.38
C PHE A 178 -15.49 19.09 -39.78
N THR A 179 -15.54 18.83 -41.09
CA THR A 179 -15.37 17.53 -41.73
C THR A 179 -13.93 17.19 -42.12
N LYS A 180 -13.61 15.89 -42.04
CA LYS A 180 -12.73 15.04 -42.87
C LYS A 180 -11.39 15.59 -43.39
N SER A 181 -10.33 14.81 -43.16
CA SER A 181 -9.48 14.25 -44.22
C SER A 181 -8.75 12.99 -43.74
N ASN A 182 -8.64 12.01 -44.64
CA ASN A 182 -8.21 10.63 -44.45
C ASN A 182 -6.67 10.48 -44.35
N LEU A 183 -6.20 9.44 -43.66
CA LEU A 183 -5.26 8.47 -44.24
C LEU A 183 -5.33 7.12 -43.49
N LYS A 184 -5.52 6.03 -44.24
CA LYS A 184 -5.40 4.63 -43.80
C LYS A 184 -3.92 4.26 -43.71
N VAL A 185 -3.57 3.30 -42.83
CA VAL A 185 -2.96 2.00 -43.22
C VAL A 185 -2.75 1.09 -41.98
N ILE A 186 -3.49 -0.04 -42.01
CA ILE A 186 -3.12 -1.46 -41.79
C ILE A 186 -2.36 -1.90 -40.51
N GLY A 187 -3.08 -2.62 -39.63
CA GLY A 187 -2.81 -3.98 -39.14
C GLY A 187 -1.54 -4.31 -38.31
N SER A 188 -1.71 -4.73 -37.05
CA SER A 188 -1.65 -6.16 -36.64
C SER A 188 -1.53 -6.34 -35.12
N ALA A 189 -2.01 -7.51 -34.68
CA ALA A 189 -1.74 -8.20 -33.41
C ALA A 189 -2.26 -7.59 -32.10
N SER A 190 -3.44 -8.07 -31.72
CA SER A 190 -3.93 -8.13 -30.35
C SER A 190 -2.95 -8.93 -29.46
N LEU A 191 -2.35 -8.27 -28.47
CA LEU A 191 -1.89 -8.93 -27.25
C LEU A 191 -2.62 -8.25 -26.09
N GLY A 192 -3.58 -8.97 -25.52
CA GLY A 192 -4.36 -8.52 -24.38
C GLY A 192 -3.46 -8.30 -23.18
N PHE A 193 -3.26 -7.03 -22.83
CA PHE A 193 -2.73 -6.63 -21.54
C PHE A 193 -3.82 -6.87 -20.50
N MET A 194 -3.69 -7.90 -19.66
CA MET A 194 -4.45 -8.00 -18.42
C MET A 194 -3.96 -6.92 -17.46
N LEU A 195 -4.54 -5.72 -17.54
CA LEU A 195 -4.53 -4.77 -16.43
C LEU A 195 -5.59 -5.23 -15.43
N GLY A 196 -5.15 -6.04 -14.47
CA GLY A 196 -5.91 -6.37 -13.28
C GLY A 196 -6.05 -5.15 -12.39
N THR A 197 -7.16 -4.44 -12.55
CA THR A 197 -7.61 -3.31 -11.73
C THR A 197 -7.75 -3.75 -10.26
N ILE A 198 -6.88 -3.26 -9.36
CA ILE A 198 -6.95 -3.56 -7.91
C ILE A 198 -8.12 -2.86 -7.20
N PHE A 199 -8.85 -1.96 -7.86
CA PHE A 199 -10.06 -1.35 -7.30
C PHE A 199 -11.20 -1.34 -8.33
N SER A 200 -11.97 -2.43 -8.38
CA SER A 200 -13.29 -2.42 -9.03
C SER A 200 -14.33 -3.27 -8.28
N ASN A 201 -14.23 -3.34 -6.96
CA ASN A 201 -15.31 -3.84 -6.12
C ASN A 201 -16.00 -2.65 -5.48
N ARG A 202 -17.02 -2.13 -6.18
CA ARG A 202 -17.97 -1.18 -5.61
C ARG A 202 -18.65 -1.83 -4.41
N CYS A 203 -18.87 -1.07 -3.34
CA CYS A 203 -19.65 -1.55 -2.21
C CYS A 203 -21.03 -2.02 -2.72
N GLN A 204 -21.34 -3.30 -2.56
CA GLN A 204 -22.64 -3.87 -2.92
C GLN A 204 -23.13 -4.69 -1.73
N LYS A 205 -24.38 -4.42 -1.34
CA LYS A 205 -25.11 -5.11 -0.27
C LYS A 205 -25.32 -6.59 -0.58
#